data_AF-A0A316DQ97-F1
#
_entry.id   AF-A0A316DQ97-F1
#
_cell.length_a   1.000
_cell.length_b   1.000
_cell.length_c   1.000
_cell.angle_alpha   90.00
_cell.angle_beta   90.00
_cell.angle_gamma   90.00
#
_symmetry.space_group_name_H-M   'P 1'
#
loop_
_entity.id
_entity.type
_entity.pdbx_description
1 polymer ?
#
loop_
_entity_poly.entity_id
_entity_poly.type
_entity_poly.pdbx_seq_one_letter_code
_entity_poly.pdbx_strand_id
1 'polypeptide(L)'
;MYNIPLYYILFSIGGLLIGKLYYLSHKVIVNQENLGLSLENNGLSIVFLIVLITIRFIIGEKLLEKFHVILVTDALNLFFMGIYYSKWKVIMQQIDNLYYLVLKQFKM
;
A
#
# COMPACT_ATOMS: atom_id res chain seq x y z
N MET A 1 9.35 -30.28 4.48
CA MET A 1 9.94 -29.00 4.89
C MET A 1 9.57 -27.97 3.83
N TYR A 2 8.67 -27.03 4.11
CA TYR A 2 8.33 -25.96 3.16
C TYR A 2 9.49 -24.98 3.10
N ASN A 3 10.38 -25.12 2.11
CA ASN A 3 11.38 -24.10 1.82
C ASN A 3 10.66 -22.92 1.16
N ILE A 4 10.28 -21.94 1.97
CA ILE A 4 9.76 -20.67 1.47
C ILE A 4 10.90 -20.02 0.67
N PRO A 5 10.72 -19.78 -0.63
CA PRO A 5 11.77 -19.20 -1.43
C PRO A 5 12.09 -17.78 -0.97
N LEU A 6 13.37 -17.42 -0.88
CA LEU A 6 13.82 -16.13 -0.36
C LEU A 6 13.23 -14.95 -1.16
N TYR A 7 12.93 -15.16 -2.43
CA TYR A 7 12.28 -14.17 -3.28
C TYR A 7 10.86 -13.80 -2.82
N TYR A 8 10.12 -14.68 -2.14
CA TYR A 8 8.82 -14.32 -1.55
C TYR A 8 8.95 -13.24 -0.48
N ILE A 9 9.96 -13.36 0.40
CA ILE A 9 10.23 -12.39 1.44
C ILE A 9 10.62 -11.04 0.82
N LEU A 10 11.48 -11.07 -0.20
CA LEU A 10 11.90 -9.86 -0.91
C LEU A 10 10.71 -9.17 -1.60
N PHE A 11 9.83 -9.92 -2.24
CA PHE A 11 8.63 -9.37 -2.88
C PHE A 11 7.65 -8.79 -1.85
N SER A 12 7.42 -9.46 -0.72
CA SER A 12 6.61 -8.90 0.37
C SER A 12 7.18 -7.59 0.91
N ILE A 13 8.49 -7.53 1.17
CA ILE A 13 9.17 -6.33 1.65
C ILE A 13 9.11 -5.21 0.60
N GLY A 14 9.37 -5.51 -0.67
CA GLY A 14 9.26 -4.54 -1.76
C GLY A 14 7.85 -3.96 -1.87
N GLY A 15 6.83 -4.80 -1.72
CA GLY A 15 5.43 -4.38 -1.70
C GLY A 15 5.12 -3.44 -0.54
N LEU A 16 5.61 -3.75 0.67
CA LEU A 16 5.46 -2.88 1.84
C LEU A 16 6.11 -1.51 1.62
N LEU A 17 7.33 -1.48 1.07
CA LEU A 17 8.05 -0.22 0.82
C LEU A 17 7.33 0.66 -0.21
N ILE A 18 6.89 0.09 -1.32
CA ILE A 18 6.14 0.83 -2.34
C ILE A 18 4.76 1.25 -1.81
N GLY A 19 4.11 0.39 -1.02
CA GLY A 19 2.85 0.70 -0.36
C GLY A 19 2.92 1.91 0.58
N LYS A 20 4.09 2.22 1.16
CA LYS A 20 4.27 3.45 1.95
C LYS A 20 4.21 4.72 1.10
N LEU A 21 4.59 4.67 -0.18
CA LEU A 21 4.53 5.83 -1.08
C LEU A 21 3.09 6.29 -1.33
N TYR A 22 2.10 5.40 -1.12
CA TYR A 22 0.69 5.77 -1.18
C TYR A 22 0.28 6.79 -0.10
N TYR A 23 1.07 6.97 0.96
CA TYR A 23 0.91 8.09 1.91
C TYR A 23 0.89 9.45 1.20
N LEU A 24 1.68 9.60 0.14
CA LEU A 24 1.77 10.87 -0.60
C LEU A 24 0.56 11.13 -1.50
N SER A 25 -0.23 10.09 -1.81
CA SER A 25 -1.36 10.20 -2.75
C SER A 25 -2.73 10.22 -2.07
N HIS A 26 -2.83 9.77 -0.82
CA HIS A 26 -4.07 9.70 -0.07
C HIS A 26 -3.95 10.53 1.21
N LYS A 27 -4.86 11.50 1.36
CA LYS A 27 -4.95 12.32 2.55
C LYS A 27 -6.34 12.13 3.16
N VAL A 28 -6.39 11.63 4.39
CA VAL A 28 -7.62 11.59 5.18
C VAL A 28 -7.89 12.99 5.70
N ILE A 29 -9.10 13.49 5.46
CA ILE A 29 -9.61 14.73 6.03
C ILE A 29 -10.72 14.35 7.01
N VAL A 30 -10.68 14.93 8.19
CA VAL A 30 -11.76 14.82 9.17
C VAL A 30 -12.56 16.10 9.13
N ASN A 31 -13.85 15.99 8.82
CA ASN A 31 -14.76 17.11 8.99
C ASN A 31 -15.02 17.31 10.49
N GLN A 32 -14.53 18.43 11.03
CA GLN A 32 -14.60 18.75 12.46
C GLN A 32 -16.03 18.93 12.98
N GLU A 33 -16.98 19.28 12.11
CA GLU A 33 -18.36 19.55 12.51
C GLU A 33 -19.19 18.27 12.71
N ASN A 34 -18.91 17.21 11.94
CA ASN A 34 -19.71 15.97 11.94
C ASN A 34 -18.88 14.70 12.23
N LEU A 35 -17.58 14.83 12.53
CA LEU A 35 -16.63 13.71 12.65
C LEU A 35 -16.59 12.80 11.41
N GLY A 36 -17.05 13.31 10.27
CA GLY A 36 -17.07 12.57 9.01
C GLY A 36 -15.65 12.37 8.48
N LEU A 37 -15.33 11.14 8.09
CA LEU A 37 -14.08 10.81 7.42
C LEU A 37 -14.26 10.93 5.91
N SER A 38 -13.46 11.79 5.27
CA SER A 38 -13.34 11.81 3.82
C SER A 38 -11.92 11.45 3.39
N LEU A 39 -11.83 10.72 2.29
CA LEU A 39 -10.56 10.38 1.64
C LEU A 39 -10.41 11.28 0.43
N GLU A 40 -9.44 12.19 0.50
CA GLU A 40 -9.03 12.96 -0.66
C GLU A 40 -7.93 12.19 -1.39
N ASN A 41 -8.23 11.81 -2.64
CA ASN A 41 -7.28 11.15 -3.52
C ASN A 41 -6.72 12.17 -4.51
N ASN A 42 -5.41 12.31 -4.56
CA ASN A 42 -4.75 13.12 -5.58
C ASN A 42 -4.60 12.32 -6.89
N GLY A 43 -4.47 12.97 -8.05
CA GLY A 43 -4.26 12.33 -9.36
C GLY A 43 -3.05 11.40 -9.42
N LEU A 44 -2.08 11.57 -8.52
CA LEU A 44 -0.95 10.64 -8.30
C LEU A 44 -1.41 9.20 -7.99
N SER A 45 -2.56 9.03 -7.34
CA SER A 45 -3.13 7.70 -7.05
C SER A 45 -3.47 6.92 -8.33
N ILE A 46 -3.93 7.61 -9.39
CA ILE A 46 -4.20 7.03 -10.71
C ILE A 46 -2.89 6.64 -11.39
N VAL A 47 -1.87 7.51 -11.33
CA VAL A 47 -0.55 7.23 -11.88
C VAL A 47 0.06 5.99 -11.21
N PHE A 48 0.01 5.91 -9.89
CA PHE A 48 0.48 4.72 -9.16
C PHE A 48 -0.31 3.46 -9.54
N LEU A 49 -1.63 3.56 -9.72
CA LEU A 49 -2.45 2.44 -10.17
C LEU A 49 -2.01 1.93 -11.56
N ILE A 50 -1.80 2.83 -12.51
CA ILE A 50 -1.35 2.48 -13.87
C ILE A 50 0.03 1.81 -13.83
N VAL A 51 0.97 2.36 -13.03
CA VAL A 51 2.30 1.77 -12.84
C VAL A 51 2.20 0.38 -12.23
N LEU A 52 1.38 0.19 -11.19
CA LEU A 52 1.19 -1.10 -10.54
C LEU A 52 0.55 -2.14 -11.47
N ILE A 53 -0.43 -1.76 -12.28
CA ILE A 53 -1.04 -2.62 -13.29
C ILE A 53 0.01 -3.02 -14.34
N THR A 54 0.83 -2.07 -14.79
CA THR A 54 1.92 -2.33 -15.74
C THR A 54 2.93 -3.30 -15.14
N ILE A 55 3.30 -3.10 -13.86
CA ILE A 55 4.18 -4.03 -13.15
C ILE A 55 3.53 -5.41 -13.03
N ARG A 56 2.23 -5.50 -12.75
CA ARG A 56 1.50 -6.77 -12.61
C ARG A 56 1.52 -7.61 -13.87
N PHE A 57 1.21 -6.99 -15.01
CA PHE A 57 0.90 -7.72 -16.26
C PHE A 57 2.04 -7.75 -17.27
N ILE A 58 3.01 -6.81 -17.19
CA ILE A 58 4.05 -6.69 -18.21
C ILE A 58 5.43 -7.01 -17.63
N ILE A 59 5.76 -6.38 -16.51
CA ILE A 59 7.11 -6.47 -15.95
C ILE A 59 7.25 -7.71 -15.06
N GLY A 60 6.23 -8.02 -14.26
CA GLY A 60 6.25 -9.11 -13.29
C GLY A 60 6.58 -10.44 -13.94
N GLU A 61 5.83 -10.83 -14.96
CA GLU A 61 6.00 -12.11 -15.65
C GLU A 61 7.35 -12.22 -16.36
N LYS A 62 7.68 -11.25 -17.23
CA LYS A 62 8.92 -11.25 -18.01
C LYS A 62 10.19 -11.19 -17.17
N LEU A 63 10.17 -10.44 -16.07
CA LEU A 63 11.33 -10.23 -15.22
C LEU A 63 11.54 -11.46 -14.31
N LEU A 64 10.46 -12.05 -13.80
CA LEU A 64 10.50 -13.25 -12.95
C LEU A 64 10.81 -14.54 -13.70
N GLU A 65 10.36 -14.68 -14.96
CA GLU A 65 10.78 -15.77 -15.84
C GLU A 65 12.30 -15.78 -16.06
N LYS A 66 12.91 -14.60 -16.21
CA LYS A 66 14.36 -14.43 -16.35
C LYS A 66 15.17 -14.86 -15.11
N PHE A 67 14.56 -14.84 -13.94
CA PHE A 67 15.18 -15.25 -12.68
C PHE A 67 14.84 -16.70 -12.28
N HIS A 68 14.26 -17.49 -13.19
CA HIS A 68 13.82 -18.88 -12.93
C HIS A 68 12.90 -19.01 -11.71
N VAL A 69 12.08 -17.99 -11.45
CA VAL A 69 11.11 -18.04 -10.36
C VAL A 69 9.97 -18.96 -10.76
N ILE A 70 9.88 -20.13 -10.11
CA ILE A 70 8.91 -21.18 -10.43
C ILE A 70 7.46 -20.73 -10.14
N LEU A 71 7.28 -19.85 -9.15
CA LEU A 71 5.97 -19.39 -8.67
C LEU A 71 5.85 -17.87 -8.77
N VAL A 72 5.91 -17.39 -10.01
CA VAL A 72 5.83 -15.96 -10.39
C VAL A 72 4.57 -15.29 -9.84
N THR A 73 3.42 -15.94 -10.03
CA THR A 73 2.10 -15.43 -9.65
C THR A 73 1.99 -15.23 -8.14
N ASP A 74 2.50 -16.18 -7.36
CA ASP A 74 2.49 -16.10 -5.89
C ASP A 74 3.38 -14.98 -5.35
N ALA A 75 4.58 -14.81 -5.92
CA ALA A 75 5.49 -13.73 -5.55
C ALA A 75 4.87 -12.35 -5.84
N LEU A 76 4.24 -12.19 -7.02
CA LEU A 76 3.53 -10.96 -7.37
C LEU A 76 2.35 -10.72 -6.44
N ASN A 77 1.57 -11.75 -6.11
CA ASN A 77 0.47 -11.64 -5.17
C ASN A 77 0.96 -11.18 -3.78
N LEU A 78 2.06 -11.74 -3.28
CA LEU A 78 2.68 -11.32 -2.02
C LEU A 78 3.15 -9.86 -2.05
N PHE A 79 3.67 -9.39 -3.18
CA PHE A 79 4.02 -8.00 -3.38
C PHE A 79 2.80 -7.07 -3.34
N PHE A 80 1.72 -7.40 -4.08
CA PHE A 80 0.48 -6.62 -4.02
C PHE A 80 -0.18 -6.65 -2.65
N MET A 81 -0.09 -7.77 -1.93
CA MET A 81 -0.57 -7.89 -0.56
C MET A 81 0.20 -6.97 0.39
N GLY A 82 1.53 -6.88 0.23
CA GLY A 82 2.37 -5.91 0.93
C GLY A 82 1.96 -4.46 0.66
N ILE A 83 1.68 -4.12 -0.60
CA ILE A 83 1.20 -2.77 -0.97
C ILE A 83 -0.13 -2.47 -0.27
N TYR A 84 -1.09 -3.39 -0.37
CA TYR A 84 -2.42 -3.23 0.20
C TYR A 84 -2.37 -3.06 1.72
N TYR A 85 -1.60 -3.92 2.40
CA TYR A 85 -1.42 -3.85 3.84
C TYR A 85 -0.81 -2.51 4.28
N SER A 86 0.26 -2.06 3.61
CA SER A 86 0.89 -0.79 3.95
C SER A 86 -0.04 0.39 3.69
N LYS A 87 -0.81 0.37 2.60
CA LYS A 87 -1.80 1.42 2.30
C LYS A 87 -2.83 1.53 3.41
N TRP A 88 -3.40 0.40 3.85
CA TRP A 88 -4.39 0.41 4.93
C TRP A 88 -3.79 0.88 6.26
N LYS A 89 -2.60 0.39 6.60
CA LYS A 89 -1.90 0.82 7.81
C LYS A 89 -1.70 2.33 7.86
N VAL A 90 -1.34 2.93 6.72
CA VAL A 90 -1.18 4.38 6.60
C VAL A 90 -2.51 5.11 6.82
N ILE A 91 -3.59 4.67 6.19
CA ILE A 91 -4.90 5.31 6.35
C ILE A 91 -5.35 5.24 7.81
N MET A 92 -5.19 4.09 8.47
CA MET A 92 -5.52 3.95 9.89
C MET A 92 -4.68 4.88 10.77
N GLN A 93 -3.37 4.99 10.52
CA GLN A 93 -2.51 5.94 11.24
C GLN A 93 -2.94 7.40 11.06
N GLN A 94 -3.38 7.78 9.85
CA GLN A 94 -3.89 9.13 9.60
C GLN A 94 -5.20 9.37 10.37
N ILE A 95 -6.12 8.40 10.37
CA ILE A 95 -7.37 8.47 11.14
C ILE A 95 -7.07 8.63 12.64
N ASP A 96 -6.24 7.75 13.21
CA ASP A 96 -5.88 7.78 14.63
C ASP A 96 -5.28 9.13 15.04
N ASN A 97 -4.34 9.65 14.24
CA ASN A 97 -3.71 10.94 14.51
C ASN A 97 -4.72 12.10 14.48
N LEU A 98 -5.65 12.10 13.53
CA LEU A 98 -6.66 13.16 13.39
C LEU A 98 -7.69 13.10 14.53
N TYR A 99 -8.15 11.90 14.91
CA TYR A 99 -9.03 11.73 16.08
C TYR A 99 -8.36 12.17 17.38
N TYR A 100 -7.08 11.85 17.56
CA TYR A 100 -6.33 12.29 18.73
C TYR A 100 -6.22 13.83 18.82
N LEU A 101 -6.00 14.51 17.69
CA LEU A 101 -5.97 15.97 17.64
C LEU A 101 -7.32 16.59 18.01
N VAL A 102 -8.42 16.04 17.48
CA VAL A 102 -9.79 16.49 17.81
C VAL A 102 -10.09 16.31 19.30
N LEU A 103 -9.83 15.13 19.86
CA LEU A 103 -10.05 14.86 21.28
C LEU A 103 -9.22 15.77 22.19
N LYS A 104 -7.99 16.12 21.79
CA LYS A 104 -7.14 17.05 22.53
C LYS A 104 -7.72 18.47 22.57
N GLN A 105 -8.36 18.93 21.49
CA GLN A 105 -9.04 20.23 21.45
C GLN A 105 -10.28 20.28 22.34
N PHE A 106 -11.03 19.18 22.49
CA PHE A 106 -12.19 19.11 23.39
C PHE A 106 -11.85 19.01 24.88
N LYS A 107 -10.60 18.69 25.22
CA LYS A 107 -10.14 18.52 26.61
C LYS A 107 -9.47 19.76 27.20
N MET A 108 -9.32 20.84 26.41
CA MET A 108 -9.00 22.20 26.86
C MET A 108 -10.31 22.96 27.09
#